data_AF-A0A524MN34-F1
#
_entry.id   AF-A0A524MN34-F1
#
_cell.length_a   1.000
_cell.length_b   1.000
_cell.length_c   1.000
_cell.angle_alpha   90.00
_cell.angle_beta   90.00
_cell.angle_gamma   90.00
#
_symmetry.space_group_name_H-M   'P 1'
#
loop_
_entity.id
_entity.type
_entity.pdbx_description
1 polymer ?
#
loop_
_entity_poly.entity_id
_entity_poly.type
_entity_poly.pdbx_seq_one_letter_code
_entity_poly.pdbx_strand_id
1 'polypeptide(L)'
;MYQIDGSQAFWAFAIIDFAFLALAVIAARIVSPKKPNEIKITTYECGQDPFGEARTFKLTGISRYFGYAVAFFALDAFGWMILTSAMAVKITTELISIIAIYTFIIFTGIAYFLHEKNNLVN
;
A
#
# COMPACT_ATOMS: atom_id res chain seq x y z
N MET A 1 -40.64 -6.82 -5.41
CA MET A 1 -39.38 -7.00 -6.15
C MET A 1 -38.26 -6.63 -5.18
N TYR A 2 -37.42 -7.59 -4.79
CA TYR A 2 -36.32 -7.32 -3.85
C TYR A 2 -35.30 -6.39 -4.54
N GLN A 3 -35.11 -5.19 -3.99
CA GLN A 3 -34.09 -4.26 -4.47
C GLN A 3 -32.81 -4.49 -3.66
N ILE A 4 -31.71 -4.75 -4.37
CA ILE A 4 -30.39 -4.90 -3.76
C ILE A 4 -29.88 -3.49 -3.42
N ASP A 5 -29.63 -3.24 -2.14
CA ASP A 5 -29.00 -2.00 -1.70
C ASP A 5 -27.53 -1.94 -2.13
N GLY A 6 -26.96 -0.74 -2.26
CA GLY A 6 -25.56 -0.54 -2.66
C GLY A 6 -24.57 -1.26 -1.75
N SER A 7 -24.85 -1.30 -0.44
CA SER A 7 -24.02 -2.05 0.51
C SER A 7 -24.06 -3.56 0.27
N GLN A 8 -25.24 -4.09 -0.05
CA GLN A 8 -25.44 -5.51 -0.33
C GLN A 8 -24.76 -5.90 -1.65
N ALA A 9 -24.83 -5.04 -2.66
CA ALA A 9 -24.14 -5.23 -3.94
C ALA A 9 -22.62 -5.28 -3.75
N PHE A 10 -22.06 -4.36 -2.94
CA PHE A 10 -20.63 -4.34 -2.62
C PHE A 10 -20.17 -5.64 -1.96
N TRP A 11 -20.86 -6.10 -0.91
CA TRP A 11 -20.48 -7.32 -0.21
C TRP A 11 -20.66 -8.56 -1.07
N ALA A 12 -21.72 -8.63 -1.87
CA ALA A 12 -21.90 -9.71 -2.82
C ALA A 12 -20.75 -9.77 -3.83
N PHE A 13 -20.37 -8.62 -4.40
CA PHE A 13 -19.23 -8.53 -5.32
C PHE A 13 -17.93 -8.99 -4.68
N ALA A 14 -17.59 -8.47 -3.49
CA ALA A 14 -16.35 -8.82 -2.79
C ALA A 14 -16.26 -10.33 -2.46
N ILE A 15 -17.37 -10.94 -2.05
CA ILE A 15 -17.42 -12.39 -1.78
C ILE A 15 -17.25 -13.19 -3.06
N ILE A 16 -17.93 -12.80 -4.14
CA ILE A 16 -17.84 -13.49 -5.44
C ILE A 16 -16.41 -13.39 -5.98
N ASP A 17 -15.78 -12.22 -5.92
CA ASP A 17 -14.41 -12.01 -6.39
C ASP A 17 -13.40 -12.85 -5.59
N PHE A 18 -13.48 -12.81 -4.25
CA PHE A 18 -12.63 -13.64 -3.40
C PHE A 18 -12.84 -15.13 -3.65
N ALA A 19 -14.08 -15.59 -3.77
CA ALA A 19 -14.40 -16.98 -4.06
C ALA A 19 -13.87 -17.40 -5.43
N PHE A 20 -13.99 -16.54 -6.44
CA PHE A 20 -13.46 -16.78 -7.78
C PHE A 20 -11.94 -16.91 -7.77
N LEU A 21 -11.22 -16.00 -7.10
CA LEU A 21 -9.76 -16.06 -6.96
C LEU A 21 -9.31 -17.33 -6.23
N ALA A 22 -9.98 -17.70 -5.14
CA ALA A 22 -9.71 -18.92 -4.42
C ALA A 22 -9.93 -20.16 -5.30
N LEU A 23 -11.06 -20.21 -6.02
CA LEU A 23 -11.36 -21.30 -6.96
C LEU A 23 -10.33 -21.39 -8.09
N ALA A 24 -9.84 -20.26 -8.60
CA ALA A 24 -8.79 -20.23 -9.63
C ALA A 24 -7.48 -20.86 -9.13
N VAL A 25 -7.04 -20.51 -7.91
CA VAL A 25 -5.84 -21.10 -7.28
C VAL A 25 -6.04 -22.60 -7.02
N ILE A 26 -7.22 -23.00 -6.52
CA ILE A 26 -7.54 -24.41 -6.27
C ILE A 26 -7.57 -25.20 -7.58
N ALA A 27 -8.21 -24.67 -8.62
CA ALA A 27 -8.26 -25.30 -9.95
C ALA A 27 -6.85 -25.46 -10.53
N ALA A 28 -6.02 -24.41 -10.45
CA ALA A 28 -4.62 -24.49 -10.87
C ALA A 28 -3.86 -25.57 -10.09
N ARG A 29 -4.08 -25.68 -8.78
CA ARG A 29 -3.45 -26.71 -7.93
C ARG A 29 -3.90 -28.14 -8.26
N ILE A 30 -5.15 -28.32 -8.71
CA ILE A 30 -5.72 -29.61 -9.13
C ILE A 30 -5.19 -30.03 -10.50
N VAL A 31 -5.20 -29.11 -11.48
CA VAL A 31 -4.83 -29.39 -12.88
C VAL A 31 -3.31 -29.43 -13.09
N SER A 32 -2.53 -28.70 -12.27
CA SER A 32 -1.07 -28.60 -12.43
C SER A 32 -0.33 -29.94 -12.28
N PRO A 33 0.72 -30.18 -13.08
CA PRO A 33 1.59 -31.33 -12.89
C PRO A 33 2.29 -31.31 -11.54
N LYS A 34 2.12 -32.37 -10.75
CA LYS A 34 2.75 -32.53 -9.42
C LYS A 34 4.15 -33.13 -9.55
N LYS A 35 5.12 -32.35 -10.04
CA LYS A 35 6.52 -32.78 -10.25
C LYS A 35 7.54 -31.87 -9.54
N PRO A 36 7.56 -31.83 -8.19
CA PRO A 36 8.61 -31.15 -7.45
C PRO A 36 9.95 -31.88 -7.65
N ASN A 37 11.05 -31.14 -7.67
CA ASN A 37 12.41 -31.66 -7.62
C ASN A 37 13.28 -30.68 -6.83
N GLU A 38 14.48 -31.09 -6.42
CA GLU A 38 15.36 -30.30 -5.56
C GLU A 38 15.67 -28.91 -6.17
N ILE A 39 15.90 -28.85 -7.48
CA ILE A 39 16.23 -27.59 -8.19
C ILE A 39 15.03 -26.62 -8.25
N LYS A 40 13.79 -27.12 -8.30
CA LYS A 40 12.57 -26.29 -8.39
C LYS A 40 12.15 -25.70 -7.04
N ILE A 41 12.67 -26.23 -5.94
CA ILE A 41 12.33 -25.79 -4.58
C ILE A 41 13.45 -24.94 -3.95
N THR A 42 14.58 -24.79 -4.63
CA THR A 42 15.65 -23.88 -4.22
C THR A 42 15.41 -22.45 -4.74
N THR A 43 16.01 -21.47 -4.07
CA THR A 43 16.01 -20.08 -4.51
C THR A 43 16.73 -19.95 -5.85
N TYR A 44 16.18 -19.13 -6.75
CA TYR A 44 16.80 -18.84 -8.03
C TYR A 44 18.05 -17.96 -7.87
N GLU A 45 19.22 -18.49 -8.25
CA GLU A 45 20.52 -17.80 -8.20
C GLU A 45 21.29 -17.99 -9.52
N CYS A 46 20.59 -17.96 -10.66
CA CYS A 46 21.18 -18.16 -12.00
C CYS A 46 22.03 -19.44 -12.14
N GLY A 47 21.73 -20.48 -11.36
CA GLY A 47 22.44 -21.76 -11.36
C GLY A 47 23.65 -21.83 -10.42
N GLN A 48 23.89 -20.79 -9.62
CA GLN A 48 24.87 -20.80 -8.53
C GLN A 48 24.19 -21.25 -7.23
N ASP A 49 24.97 -21.76 -6.27
CA ASP A 49 24.47 -21.94 -4.91
C ASP A 49 24.34 -20.57 -4.22
N PRO A 50 23.27 -20.34 -3.45
CA PRO A 50 23.09 -19.09 -2.72
C PRO A 50 24.28 -18.84 -1.79
N PHE A 51 24.88 -17.66 -1.91
CA PHE A 51 26.06 -17.28 -1.15
C PHE A 51 25.72 -16.21 -0.11
N GLY A 52 26.16 -16.45 1.14
CA GLY A 52 25.93 -15.56 2.27
C GLY A 52 24.54 -15.69 2.88
N GLU A 53 24.34 -15.08 4.05
CA GLU A 53 23.01 -14.95 4.64
C GLU A 53 22.27 -13.77 4.00
N ALA A 54 21.03 -13.97 3.58
CA ALA A 54 20.19 -12.94 2.94
C ALA A 54 20.01 -11.66 3.79
N ARG A 55 20.31 -11.72 5.10
CA ARG A 55 20.22 -10.59 6.04
C ARG A 55 21.53 -9.79 6.20
N THR A 56 22.68 -10.32 5.78
CA THR A 56 23.99 -9.68 6.00
C THR A 56 24.29 -8.60 4.96
N PHE A 57 23.65 -8.68 3.80
CA PHE A 57 23.53 -7.53 2.91
C PHE A 57 22.59 -6.55 3.59
N LYS A 58 23.14 -5.50 4.24
CA LYS A 58 22.37 -4.34 4.70
C LYS A 58 21.34 -4.04 3.61
N LEU A 59 20.06 -4.26 3.88
CA LEU A 59 19.00 -3.74 3.03
C LEU A 59 19.03 -2.22 3.21
N THR A 60 19.99 -1.57 2.56
CA THR A 60 20.19 -0.11 2.48
C THR A 60 18.96 0.61 1.90
N GLY A 61 17.93 -0.13 1.49
CA GLY A 61 16.61 0.35 1.12
C GLY A 61 15.57 0.44 2.25
N ILE A 62 15.68 -0.27 3.38
CA ILE A 62 14.60 -0.31 4.39
C ILE A 62 14.32 1.08 4.97
N SER A 63 15.36 1.86 5.29
CA SER A 63 15.19 3.24 5.77
C SER A 63 14.48 4.13 4.75
N ARG A 64 14.78 3.93 3.45
CA ARG A 64 14.15 4.66 2.34
C ARG A 64 12.66 4.35 2.24
N TYR A 65 12.31 3.06 2.23
CA TYR A 65 10.92 2.62 2.15
C TYR A 65 10.12 3.02 3.39
N PHE A 66 10.74 3.01 4.56
CA PHE A 66 10.11 3.51 5.78
C PHE A 66 9.79 5.01 5.68
N GLY A 67 10.75 5.83 5.22
CA GLY A 67 10.52 7.26 4.99
C GLY A 67 9.36 7.50 4.01
N TYR A 68 9.31 6.75 2.90
CA TYR A 68 8.18 6.84 1.95
C TYR A 68 6.85 6.41 2.56
N ALA A 69 6.81 5.36 3.38
CA ALA A 69 5.59 4.91 4.05
C ALA A 69 5.05 5.98 5.03
N VAL A 70 5.93 6.62 5.79
CA VAL A 70 5.55 7.73 6.70
C VAL A 70 4.99 8.91 5.90
N ALA A 71 5.68 9.33 4.83
CA ALA A 71 5.20 10.42 3.99
C ALA A 71 3.85 10.10 3.33
N PHE A 72 3.67 8.87 2.85
CA PHE A 72 2.41 8.39 2.29
C PHE A 72 1.28 8.46 3.33
N PHE A 73 1.50 7.97 4.54
CA PHE A 73 0.49 7.99 5.59
C PHE A 73 0.08 9.41 6.00
N ALA A 74 1.04 10.33 6.07
CA ALA A 74 0.75 11.74 6.33
C ALA A 74 -0.09 12.38 5.21
N LEU A 75 0.21 12.08 3.95
CA LEU A 75 -0.54 12.56 2.79
C LEU A 75 -1.93 11.92 2.67
N ASP A 76 -2.09 10.65 3.05
CA ASP A 76 -3.38 9.96 3.08
C ASP A 76 -4.32 10.59 4.12
N ALA A 77 -3.83 10.80 5.35
CA ALA A 77 -4.57 11.53 6.38
C ALA A 77 -4.91 12.96 5.93
N PHE A 78 -3.99 13.63 5.23
CA PHE A 78 -4.24 14.94 4.63
C PHE A 78 -5.36 14.89 3.60
N GLY A 79 -5.36 13.90 2.70
CA GLY A 79 -6.40 13.71 1.70
C GLY A 79 -7.78 13.54 2.32
N TRP A 80 -7.90 12.73 3.38
CA TRP A 80 -9.14 12.56 4.13
C TRP A 80 -9.64 13.85 4.76
N MET A 81 -8.76 14.65 5.36
CA MET A 81 -9.11 15.94 5.94
C MET A 81 -9.62 16.93 4.89
N ILE A 82 -8.99 16.99 3.71
CA ILE A 82 -9.46 17.84 2.60
C ILE A 82 -10.80 17.35 2.08
N LEU A 83 -10.96 16.04 1.84
CA LEU A 83 -12.19 15.46 1.31
C LEU A 83 -13.39 15.72 2.24
N THR A 84 -13.24 15.43 3.53
CA THR A 84 -14.30 15.65 4.53
C THR A 84 -14.67 17.13 4.64
N SER A 85 -13.67 18.02 4.58
CA SER A 85 -13.90 19.46 4.60
C SER A 85 -14.59 19.97 3.33
N ALA A 86 -14.25 19.41 2.16
CA ALA A 86 -14.88 19.76 0.89
C ALA A 86 -16.37 19.35 0.82
N MET A 87 -16.75 18.33 1.58
CA MET A 87 -18.14 17.87 1.71
C MET A 87 -18.91 18.61 2.81
N ALA A 88 -18.33 19.63 3.45
CA ALA A 88 -19.00 20.36 4.52
C ALA A 88 -20.26 21.09 4.02
N VAL A 89 -21.32 21.04 4.82
CA VAL A 89 -22.62 21.68 4.50
C VAL A 89 -22.50 23.19 4.34
N LYS A 90 -21.56 23.81 5.06
CA LYS A 90 -21.24 25.24 4.95
C LYS A 90 -19.75 25.45 5.02
N ILE A 91 -19.22 26.20 4.06
CA ILE A 91 -17.83 26.65 4.05
C ILE A 91 -17.77 27.98 4.79
N THR A 92 -17.14 27.99 5.97
CA THR A 92 -16.91 29.19 6.77
C THR A 92 -15.47 29.66 6.63
N THR A 93 -15.21 30.94 6.93
CA THR A 93 -13.85 31.49 6.95
C THR A 93 -12.96 30.76 7.94
N GLU A 94 -13.49 30.39 9.11
CA GLU A 94 -12.79 29.60 10.13
C GLU A 94 -12.34 28.23 9.59
N LEU A 95 -13.24 27.50 8.92
CA LEU A 95 -12.91 26.22 8.29
C LEU A 95 -11.79 26.37 7.25
N ILE A 96 -11.88 27.38 6.39
CA ILE A 96 -10.84 27.68 5.40
C ILE A 96 -9.51 27.97 6.09
N SER A 97 -9.51 28.76 7.17
CA SER A 97 -8.29 29.08 7.93
C SER A 97 -7.64 27.83 8.54
N ILE A 98 -8.43 26.94 9.14
CA ILE A 98 -7.94 25.68 9.73
C ILE A 98 -7.32 24.79 8.64
N ILE A 99 -8.00 24.61 7.51
CA ILE A 99 -7.51 23.81 6.39
C ILE A 99 -6.22 24.40 5.82
N ALA A 100 -6.15 25.72 5.67
CA ALA A 100 -4.96 26.40 5.16
C ALA A 100 -3.75 26.19 6.08
N ILE A 101 -3.94 26.33 7.40
CA ILE A 101 -2.90 26.07 8.40
C ILE A 101 -2.46 24.61 8.35
N TYR A 102 -3.40 23.66 8.34
CA TYR A 102 -3.10 22.24 8.28
C TYR A 102 -2.34 21.87 6.99
N THR A 103 -2.78 22.39 5.84
CA THR A 103 -2.10 22.21 4.55
C THR A 103 -0.67 22.73 4.60
N PHE A 104 -0.47 23.92 5.18
CA PHE A 104 0.86 24.52 5.33
C PHE A 104 1.79 23.65 6.19
N ILE A 105 1.29 23.09 7.30
CA ILE A 105 2.06 22.19 8.18
C ILE A 105 2.48 20.93 7.42
N ILE A 106 1.54 20.26 6.74
CA ILE A 106 1.84 19.03 5.99
C ILE A 106 2.85 19.31 4.87
N PHE A 107 2.66 20.39 4.10
CA PHE A 107 3.56 20.71 3.00
C PHE A 107 4.96 21.08 3.50
N THR A 108 5.05 21.77 4.64
CA THR A 108 6.35 22.05 5.29
C THR A 108 7.05 20.75 5.71
N GLY A 109 6.30 19.80 6.31
CA GLY A 109 6.84 18.49 6.68
C GLY A 109 7.33 17.68 5.48
N ILE A 110 6.58 17.70 4.38
CA ILE A 110 6.99 17.03 3.13
C ILE A 110 8.20 17.72 2.49
N ALA A 111 8.24 19.05 2.46
CA ALA A 111 9.39 19.80 1.95
C ALA A 111 10.66 19.48 2.75
N TYR A 112 10.56 19.42 4.08
CA TYR A 112 11.66 19.00 4.95
C TYR A 112 12.10 17.56 4.67
N PHE A 113 11.16 16.62 4.57
CA PHE A 113 11.47 15.23 4.22
C PHE A 113 12.20 15.10 2.88
N LEU A 114 11.75 15.85 1.86
CA LEU A 114 12.38 15.85 0.53
C LEU A 114 13.78 16.46 0.56
N HIS A 115 14.00 17.49 1.37
CA HIS A 115 15.32 18.08 1.60
C HIS A 115 16.28 17.06 2.23
N GLU A 116 15.82 16.32 3.25
CA GLU A 116 16.64 15.36 3.99
C GLU A 116 16.80 14.00 3.27
N LYS A 117 16.06 13.77 2.18
CA LYS A 117 16.01 12.49 1.47
C LYS A 117 17.40 11.93 1.13
N ASN A 118 18.35 12.78 0.74
CA ASN A 118 19.69 12.35 0.37
C ASN A 118 20.53 11.88 1.57
N ASN A 119 20.20 12.32 2.79
CA ASN A 119 20.86 11.92 4.03
C ASN A 119 20.28 10.64 4.64
N LEU A 120 19.06 10.23 4.24
CA LEU A 120 18.42 8.98 4.69
C LEU A 120 19.04 7.71 4.06
N VAL A 121 19.97 7.91 3.13
CA VAL A 121 20.46 6.92 2.18
C VAL A 121 21.93 6.54 2.41
N ASN A 122 22.69 7.44 3.04
CA ASN A 122 24.11 7.26 3.37
C ASN A 122 24.26 6.58 4.74
#